data_AF-A0A966JAK2-F1
#
_entry.id   AF-A0A966JAK2-F1
#
_cell.length_a   1.000
_cell.length_b   1.000
_cell.length_c   1.000
_cell.angle_alpha   90.00
_cell.angle_beta   90.00
_cell.angle_gamma   90.00
#
_symmetry.space_group_name_H-M   'P 1'
#
loop_
_entity.id
_entity.type
_entity.pdbx_description
1 polymer ?
#
loop_
_entity_poly.entity_id
_entity_poly.type
_entity_poly.pdbx_seq_one_letter_code
_entity_poly.pdbx_strand_id
1 'polypeptide(L)'
;ESGDVESLADYRAHHLPADIAFAKAIKASRQPRGVTVAGDLAYSVATSATKGTYKDRAVDTLGAELIVARRMNGTWKIAAIHWSSRRR
;
A
#
# COMPACT_ATOMS: atom_id res chain seq x y z
N GLU A 1 1.01 12.43 3.07
CA GLU A 1 -0.41 12.17 2.77
C GLU A 1 -1.27 13.23 3.42
N SER A 2 -2.43 13.50 2.83
CA SER A 2 -3.36 14.55 3.28
C SER A 2 -4.37 14.05 4.33
N GLY A 3 -4.28 12.79 4.76
CA GLY A 3 -5.11 12.22 5.84
C GLY A 3 -6.54 11.86 5.42
N ASP A 4 -6.72 11.22 4.27
CA ASP A 4 -8.04 10.84 3.74
C ASP A 4 -8.38 9.36 4.06
N VAL A 5 -9.66 9.00 3.96
CA VAL A 5 -10.17 7.63 4.13
C VAL A 5 -11.18 7.30 3.05
N GLU A 6 -11.11 6.09 2.51
CA GLU A 6 -12.01 5.64 1.44
C GLU A 6 -12.55 4.23 1.70
N SER A 7 -13.75 3.96 1.18
CA SER A 7 -14.31 2.62 1.20
C SER A 7 -13.69 1.74 0.10
N LEU A 8 -13.88 0.42 0.19
CA LEU A 8 -13.45 -0.49 -0.88
C LEU A 8 -14.13 -0.18 -2.23
N ALA A 9 -15.38 0.29 -2.22
CA ALA A 9 -16.10 0.64 -3.44
C ALA A 9 -15.50 1.90 -4.07
N ASP A 10 -15.23 2.92 -3.27
CA ASP A 10 -14.65 4.18 -3.73
C ASP A 10 -13.23 3.97 -4.27
N TYR A 11 -12.41 3.21 -3.54
CA TYR A 11 -11.06 2.82 -3.96
C TYR A 11 -11.07 2.11 -5.31
N ARG A 12 -11.97 1.13 -5.49
CA ARG A 12 -12.09 0.37 -6.76
C ARG A 12 -12.50 1.26 -7.92
N ALA A 13 -13.41 2.19 -7.69
CA ALA A 13 -13.93 3.07 -8.73
C ALA A 13 -12.93 4.17 -9.13
N HIS A 14 -12.08 4.63 -8.22
CA HIS A 14 -11.25 5.83 -8.43
C HIS A 14 -9.75 5.56 -8.34
N HIS A 15 -9.23 5.19 -7.16
CA HIS A 15 -7.78 5.15 -6.92
C HIS A 15 -7.12 3.88 -7.47
N LEU A 16 -7.77 2.72 -7.38
CA LEU A 16 -7.20 1.44 -7.80
C LEU A 16 -6.72 1.43 -9.26
N PRO A 17 -7.46 1.95 -10.27
CA PRO A 17 -6.95 2.05 -11.63
C PRO A 17 -5.66 2.88 -11.76
N ALA A 18 -5.57 4.00 -11.01
CA ALA A 18 -4.40 4.88 -11.02
C ALA A 18 -3.19 4.21 -10.37
N ASP A 19 -3.40 3.50 -9.25
CA ASP A 19 -2.36 2.75 -8.56
C ASP A 19 -1.83 1.60 -9.40
N ILE A 20 -2.70 0.87 -10.11
CA ILE A 20 -2.29 -0.16 -11.07
C ILE A 20 -1.45 0.46 -12.20
N ALA A 21 -1.88 1.59 -12.75
CA ALA A 21 -1.13 2.27 -13.81
C ALA A 21 0.25 2.74 -13.34
N PHE A 22 0.33 3.28 -12.13
CA PHE A 22 1.58 3.69 -11.50
C PHE A 22 2.53 2.51 -11.27
N ALA A 23 2.02 1.42 -10.66
CA ALA A 23 2.80 0.23 -10.35
C ALA A 23 3.30 -0.51 -11.61
N LYS A 24 2.55 -0.43 -12.73
CA LYS A 24 2.99 -0.94 -14.03
C LYS A 24 4.16 -0.12 -14.61
N ALA A 25 4.15 1.19 -14.40
CA ALA A 25 5.11 2.11 -15.00
C ALA A 25 6.42 2.21 -14.22
N ILE A 26 6.37 2.22 -12.88
CA ILE A 26 7.56 2.30 -12.03
C ILE A 26 7.54 1.16 -11.01
N LYS A 27 8.62 0.38 -10.98
CA LYS A 27 8.83 -0.63 -9.94
C LYS A 27 9.29 0.01 -8.64
N ALA A 28 8.58 -0.28 -7.55
CA ALA A 28 9.02 0.03 -6.20
C ALA A 28 9.91 -1.10 -5.65
N SER A 29 11.02 -0.76 -4.99
CA SER A 29 11.79 -1.69 -4.17
C SER A 29 11.15 -1.79 -2.80
N ARG A 30 10.46 -2.90 -2.52
CA ARG A 30 9.75 -3.13 -1.25
C ARG A 30 10.64 -3.92 -0.29
N GLN A 31 10.71 -3.45 0.95
CA GLN A 31 11.42 -4.09 2.06
C GLN A 31 10.42 -4.42 3.17
N PRO A 32 9.93 -5.68 3.24
CA PRO A 32 9.11 -6.13 4.36
C PRO A 32 9.87 -6.01 5.68
N ARG A 33 9.19 -5.58 6.75
CA ARG A 33 9.76 -5.46 8.09
C ARG A 33 9.31 -6.58 9.01
N GLY A 34 8.11 -7.11 8.79
CA GLY A 34 7.62 -8.27 9.51
C GLY A 34 6.12 -8.44 9.39
N VAL A 35 5.65 -9.56 9.91
CA VAL A 35 4.23 -9.88 10.10
C VAL A 35 4.02 -10.24 11.55
N THR A 36 3.03 -9.64 12.19
CA THR A 36 2.59 -9.99 13.54
C THR A 36 1.21 -10.61 13.44
N VAL A 37 1.01 -11.75 14.10
CA VAL A 37 -0.28 -12.45 14.18
C VAL A 37 -0.74 -12.45 15.63
N ALA A 38 -1.97 -12.02 15.86
CA ALA A 38 -2.64 -11.96 17.15
C ALA A 38 -4.06 -12.53 17.01
N GLY A 39 -4.19 -13.85 17.22
CA GLY A 39 -5.44 -14.57 17.00
C GLY A 39 -5.89 -14.50 15.54
N ASP A 40 -7.12 -14.04 15.32
CA ASP A 40 -7.69 -13.84 13.98
C ASP A 40 -7.37 -12.47 13.36
N LEU A 41 -6.47 -11.69 13.97
CA LEU A 41 -5.94 -10.45 13.40
C LEU A 41 -4.46 -10.62 13.09
N ALA A 42 -4.02 -10.03 11.99
CA ALA A 42 -2.61 -9.93 11.65
C ALA A 42 -2.32 -8.54 11.07
N TYR A 43 -1.10 -8.06 11.23
CA TYR A 43 -0.63 -6.90 10.49
C TYR A 43 0.75 -7.14 9.92
N SER A 44 0.99 -6.60 8.74
CA SER A 44 2.31 -6.59 8.10
C SER A 44 2.77 -5.16 7.88
N VAL A 45 4.04 -4.90 8.16
CA VAL A 45 4.67 -3.60 7.92
C VAL A 45 5.73 -3.76 6.84
N ALA A 46 5.77 -2.81 5.91
CA ALA A 46 6.83 -2.71 4.92
C ALA A 46 7.21 -1.25 4.68
N THR A 47 8.42 -1.04 4.17
CA THR A 47 8.82 0.25 3.58
C THR A 47 9.15 0.04 2.11
N SER A 48 9.07 1.08 1.31
CA SER A 48 9.44 1.03 -0.09
C SER A 48 10.31 2.22 -0.51
N ALA A 49 11.11 2.02 -1.55
CA ALA A 49 11.78 3.10 -2.26
C ALA A 49 11.36 3.04 -3.73
N THR A 50 10.95 4.19 -4.28
CA THR A 50 10.48 4.31 -5.65
C THR A 50 11.22 5.44 -6.33
N LYS A 51 11.92 5.13 -7.41
CA LYS A 51 12.68 6.11 -8.20
C LYS A 51 12.43 5.92 -9.69
N GLY A 52 12.09 6.98 -10.41
CA GLY A 52 11.83 6.94 -11.85
C GLY A 52 11.10 8.18 -12.34
N THR A 53 10.42 8.06 -13.49
CA THR A 53 9.60 9.13 -14.07
C THR A 53 8.22 8.58 -14.39
N TYR A 54 7.17 9.27 -13.96
CA TYR A 54 5.77 8.90 -14.24
C TYR A 54 4.99 10.13 -14.68
N LYS A 55 4.33 10.06 -15.85
CA LYS A 55 3.62 11.20 -16.47
C LYS A 55 4.49 12.47 -16.50
N ASP A 56 5.71 12.32 -17.02
CA ASP A 56 6.73 13.38 -17.16
C ASP A 56 7.18 14.04 -15.85
N ARG A 57 6.87 13.44 -14.70
CA ARG A 57 7.29 13.91 -13.37
C ARG A 57 8.30 12.95 -12.76
N ALA A 58 9.41 13.50 -12.28
CA ALA A 58 10.37 12.74 -11.50
C ALA A 58 9.73 12.26 -10.18
N VAL A 59 9.93 10.99 -9.88
CA VAL A 59 9.54 10.32 -8.65
C VAL A 59 10.82 9.89 -7.95
N ASP A 60 11.00 10.34 -6.71
CA ASP A 60 12.00 9.81 -5.77
C ASP A 60 11.37 9.88 -4.38
N THR A 61 10.80 8.76 -3.93
CA THR A 61 9.98 8.69 -2.71
C THR A 61 10.34 7.48 -1.86
N LEU A 62 10.22 7.68 -0.55
CA LEU A 62 10.20 6.60 0.44
C LEU A 62 8.77 6.41 0.93
N GLY A 63 8.32 5.15 0.94
CA GLY A 63 6.99 4.76 1.39
C GLY A 63 7.01 3.93 2.67
N ALA A 64 5.93 4.01 3.44
CA ALA A 64 5.59 3.10 4.51
C ALA A 64 4.22 2.46 4.22
N GLU A 65 4.07 1.21 4.62
CA GLU A 65 2.87 0.42 4.42
C GLU A 65 2.53 -0.35 5.69
N LEU A 66 1.27 -0.28 6.07
CA LEU A 66 0.62 -1.15 7.04
C LEU A 66 -0.55 -1.85 6.34
N ILE A 67 -0.53 -3.18 6.32
CA ILE A 67 -1.69 -3.99 5.91
C ILE A 67 -2.21 -4.69 7.15
N VAL A 68 -3.48 -4.49 7.47
CA VAL A 68 -4.19 -5.25 8.50
C VAL A 68 -5.02 -6.33 7.80
N ALA A 69 -4.92 -7.56 8.28
CA ALA A 69 -5.69 -8.69 7.80
C ALA A 69 -6.50 -9.32 8.92
N ARG A 70 -7.69 -9.82 8.58
CA ARG A 70 -8.54 -10.61 9.47
C ARG A 70 -8.70 -12.02 8.91
N ARG A 71 -8.63 -13.03 9.78
CA ARG A 71 -8.94 -14.41 9.42
C ARG A 71 -10.45 -14.61 9.42
N MET A 72 -10.98 -15.08 8.30
CA MET A 72 -12.39 -15.37 8.10
C MET A 72 -12.51 -16.74 7.44
N ASN A 73 -13.19 -17.67 8.10
CA ASN A 73 -13.38 -19.04 7.60
C ASN A 73 -12.05 -19.71 7.19
N GLY A 74 -11.01 -19.53 8.01
CA GLY A 74 -9.67 -20.08 7.77
C GLY A 74 -8.80 -19.28 6.79
N THR A 75 -9.35 -18.30 6.07
CA THR A 75 -8.63 -17.48 5.08
C THR A 75 -8.34 -16.08 5.59
N TRP A 76 -7.14 -15.57 5.35
CA TRP A 76 -6.82 -14.17 5.62
C TRP A 76 -7.37 -13.24 4.54
N LYS A 77 -8.06 -12.18 4.95
CA LYS A 77 -8.53 -11.12 4.08
C LYS A 77 -7.97 -9.79 4.56
N ILE A 78 -7.54 -8.93 3.64
CA ILE A 78 -7.15 -7.56 3.98
C ILE A 78 -8.39 -6.84 4.50
N ALA A 79 -8.27 -6.29 5.70
CA ALA A 79 -9.31 -5.53 6.38
C ALA A 79 -9.08 -4.02 6.29
N ALA A 80 -7.82 -3.59 6.28
CA ALA A 80 -7.43 -2.19 6.09
C ALA A 80 -6.02 -2.10 5.49
N ILE A 81 -5.77 -1.01 4.77
CA ILE A 81 -4.45 -0.63 4.27
C ILE A 81 -4.22 0.81 4.68
N HIS A 82 -3.03 1.10 5.20
CA HIS A 82 -2.52 2.45 5.32
C HIS A 82 -1.20 2.52 4.56
N TRP A 83 -1.15 3.41 3.58
CA TRP A 83 0.09 3.81 2.95
C TRP A 83 0.49 5.16 3.48
N SER A 84 1.77 5.50 3.35
CA SER A 84 2.21 6.88 3.38
C SER A 84 3.50 7.00 2.60
N SER A 85 3.81 8.20 2.13
CA SER A 85 5.05 8.46 1.44
C SER A 85 5.56 9.87 1.68
N ARG A 86 6.86 10.03 1.53
CA ARG A 86 7.55 11.32 1.48
C ARG A 86 8.54 11.32 0.33
N ARG A 87 8.86 12.52 -0.16
CA ARG A 87 10.00 12.69 -1.07
C ARG A 87 11.28 12.30 -0.33
N ARG A 88 12.20 11.69 -1.07
CA ARG A 88 13.53 11.36 -0.59
C ARG A 88 14.44 12.57 -0.65
#